data_AF-A0A383EAD0-F1
#
_entry.id   AF-A0A383EAD0-F1
#
_cell.length_a   1.000
_cell.length_b   1.000
_cell.length_c   1.000
_cell.angle_alpha   90.00
_cell.angle_beta   90.00
_cell.angle_gamma   90.00
#
_symmetry.space_group_name_H-M   'P 1'
#
loop_
_entity.id
_entity.type
_entity.pdbx_description
1 polymer ?
#
loop_
_entity_poly.entity_id
_entity_poly.type
_entity_poly.pdbx_seq_one_letter_code
_entity_poly.pdbx_strand_id
1 'polypeptide(L)'
;MDIEEFRRTSHDLVDWMADYLRDIESYPVRAQVVPGEVLARLPNDPPLVGTSPAAILDDFKEVILPGMTHWQHPSFFAYFPANSSPPSVLAEMITATLGAQCMSWET
;
A
#
# COMPACT_ATOMS: atom_id res chain seq x y z
N MET A 1 -12.41 3.91 13.15
CA MET A 1 -12.79 2.70 12.40
C MET A 1 -13.27 1.65 13.37
N ASP A 2 -14.51 1.18 13.21
CA ASP A 2 -15.03 0.01 13.92
C ASP A 2 -14.77 -1.28 13.09
N ILE A 3 -15.13 -2.45 13.64
CA ILE A 3 -14.83 -3.74 13.00
C ILE A 3 -15.61 -3.96 11.68
N GLU A 4 -16.81 -3.41 11.55
CA GLU A 4 -17.61 -3.58 10.32
C GLU A 4 -17.11 -2.63 9.22
N GLU A 5 -16.70 -1.42 9.58
CA GLU A 5 -15.97 -0.52 8.69
C GLU A 5 -14.62 -1.10 8.27
N PHE A 6 -13.89 -1.72 9.21
CA PHE A 6 -12.63 -2.41 8.91
C PHE A 6 -12.85 -3.56 7.92
N ARG A 7 -13.87 -4.40 8.12
CA ARG A 7 -14.20 -5.50 7.21
C ARG A 7 -14.46 -4.99 5.80
N ARG A 8 -15.35 -3.99 5.66
CA ARG A 8 -15.68 -3.39 4.36
C ARG A 8 -14.45 -2.79 3.68
N THR A 9 -13.71 -1.94 4.39
CA THR A 9 -12.50 -1.29 3.88
C THR A 9 -11.43 -2.32 3.47
N SER A 10 -11.33 -3.42 4.23
CA SER A 10 -10.38 -4.50 3.94
C SER A 10 -10.74 -5.24 2.65
N HIS A 11 -12.03 -5.49 2.39
CA HIS A 11 -12.46 -6.05 1.12
C HIS A 11 -12.14 -5.12 -0.06
N ASP A 12 -12.44 -3.83 0.07
CA ASP A 12 -12.12 -2.83 -0.97
C ASP A 12 -10.60 -2.79 -1.25
N LEU A 13 -9.77 -2.88 -0.21
CA LEU A 13 -8.32 -2.91 -0.36
C LEU A 13 -7.82 -4.21 -1.00
N VAL A 14 -8.40 -5.36 -0.62
CA VAL A 14 -8.05 -6.66 -1.22
C VAL A 14 -8.40 -6.69 -2.71
N ASP A 15 -9.55 -6.16 -3.10
CA ASP A 15 -9.94 -6.04 -4.51
C ASP A 15 -8.93 -5.16 -5.27
N TRP A 16 -8.56 -4.01 -4.71
CA TRP A 16 -7.52 -3.16 -5.28
C TRP A 16 -6.16 -3.85 -5.38
N MET A 17 -5.75 -4.61 -4.37
CA MET A 17 -4.47 -5.35 -4.38
C MET A 17 -4.44 -6.39 -5.50
N ALA A 18 -5.53 -7.12 -5.69
CA ALA A 18 -5.66 -8.10 -6.76
C ALA A 18 -5.58 -7.43 -8.14
N ASP A 19 -6.28 -6.30 -8.32
CA ASP A 19 -6.22 -5.50 -9.55
C ASP A 19 -4.82 -4.95 -9.81
N TYR A 20 -4.16 -4.40 -8.78
CA TYR A 20 -2.79 -3.89 -8.90
C TYR A 20 -1.79 -4.99 -9.30
N LEU A 21 -1.87 -6.18 -8.71
CA LEU A 21 -1.00 -7.30 -9.06
C LEU A 21 -1.23 -7.80 -10.49
N ARG A 22 -2.50 -7.83 -10.93
CA ARG A 22 -2.87 -8.22 -12.30
C ARG A 22 -2.39 -7.21 -13.33
N ASP A 23 -2.59 -5.93 -13.04
CA ASP A 23 -2.44 -4.85 -14.01
C ASP A 23 -1.14 -4.05 -13.81
N ILE A 24 -0.17 -4.58 -13.05
CA ILE A 24 1.09 -3.87 -12.72
C ILE A 24 1.87 -3.43 -13.96
N GLU A 25 1.76 -4.16 -15.06
CA GLU A 25 2.40 -3.84 -16.35
C GLU A 25 1.87 -2.55 -17.01
N SER A 26 0.71 -2.05 -16.56
CA SER A 26 0.16 -0.78 -17.02
C SER A 26 0.84 0.44 -16.42
N TYR A 27 1.62 0.27 -15.34
CA TYR A 27 2.34 1.35 -14.67
C TYR A 27 3.75 1.52 -15.25
N PRO A 28 4.30 2.75 -15.29
CA PRO A 28 5.69 2.92 -15.65
C PRO A 28 6.59 2.25 -14.60
N VAL A 29 7.56 1.43 -15.03
CA VAL A 29 8.47 0.70 -14.12
C VAL A 29 9.07 1.61 -13.04
N ARG A 30 9.57 2.79 -13.45
CA ARG A 30 10.18 3.81 -12.59
C ARG A 30 9.28 5.03 -12.51
N ALA A 31 9.16 5.58 -11.30
CA ALA A 31 8.47 6.84 -11.05
C ALA A 31 8.95 7.95 -12.00
N GLN A 32 8.00 8.73 -12.52
CA GLN A 32 8.26 9.82 -13.48
C GLN A 32 8.21 11.22 -12.83
N VAL A 33 8.16 11.28 -11.51
CA VAL A 33 8.09 12.52 -10.72
C VAL A 33 9.46 13.15 -10.48
N VAL A 34 9.49 14.44 -10.17
CA VAL A 34 10.70 15.14 -9.70
C VAL A 34 10.79 15.16 -8.17
N PRO A 35 12.00 15.34 -7.58
CA PRO A 35 12.15 15.45 -6.13
C PRO A 35 11.24 16.53 -5.54
N GLY A 36 10.47 16.17 -4.50
CA GLY A 36 9.55 17.06 -3.80
C GLY A 36 8.12 17.11 -4.38
N GLU A 37 7.87 16.58 -5.58
CA GLU A 37 6.55 16.66 -6.22
C GLU A 37 5.43 15.97 -5.43
N VAL A 38 5.66 14.75 -4.94
CA VAL A 38 4.68 14.03 -4.11
C VAL A 38 4.42 14.77 -2.80
N LEU A 39 5.47 15.28 -2.15
CA LEU A 39 5.35 16.03 -0.89
C LEU A 39 4.54 17.32 -1.08
N ALA A 40 4.76 18.03 -2.19
CA ALA A 40 4.04 19.27 -2.49
C ALA A 40 2.53 19.09 -2.70
N ARG A 41 2.07 17.85 -2.92
CA ARG A 41 0.64 17.51 -3.04
C ARG A 41 -0.01 17.16 -1.71
N LEU A 42 0.77 16.97 -0.65
CA LEU A 42 0.25 16.68 0.69
C LEU A 42 0.00 17.98 1.46
N PRO A 43 -0.98 18.01 2.37
CA PRO A 43 -1.15 19.13 3.30
C PRO A 43 0.10 19.32 4.18
N ASN A 44 0.41 20.57 4.52
CA ASN A 44 1.54 20.89 5.40
C ASN A 44 1.30 20.47 6.86
N ASP A 45 0.04 20.41 7.27
CA ASP A 45 -0.39 20.08 8.63
C ASP A 45 -1.32 18.87 8.61
N PRO A 46 -1.26 17.99 9.63
CA PRO A 46 -2.19 16.88 9.75
C PRO A 46 -3.62 17.39 9.94
N PRO A 47 -4.63 16.66 9.44
CA PRO A 47 -6.02 17.10 9.56
C PRO A 47 -6.46 17.07 11.04
N LEU A 48 -7.18 18.11 11.47
CA LEU A 48 -7.73 18.20 12.82
C LEU A 48 -8.86 17.19 13.07
N VAL A 49 -9.51 16.73 12.01
CA VAL A 49 -10.60 15.77 12.02
C VAL A 49 -10.24 14.61 11.11
N GLY A 50 -10.55 13.37 11.53
CA GLY A 50 -10.31 12.19 10.72
C GLY A 50 -11.04 12.24 9.38
N THR A 51 -10.41 11.66 8.37
CA THR A 51 -10.95 11.49 7.01
C THR A 51 -11.47 10.05 6.85
N SER A 52 -12.39 9.83 5.91
CA SER A 52 -12.89 8.49 5.62
C SER A 52 -11.79 7.57 5.05
N PRO A 53 -11.84 6.26 5.30
CA PRO A 53 -10.88 5.31 4.73
C PRO A 53 -10.87 5.32 3.20
N ALA A 54 -12.03 5.52 2.56
CA ALA A 54 -12.15 5.61 1.11
C ALA A 54 -11.35 6.80 0.54
N ALA A 55 -11.49 7.99 1.14
CA ALA A 55 -10.74 9.16 0.70
C ALA A 55 -9.23 8.99 0.92
N ILE A 56 -8.81 8.28 1.98
CA ILE A 56 -7.39 7.94 2.18
C ILE A 56 -6.88 7.00 1.08
N LEU A 57 -7.67 6.01 0.67
CA LEU A 57 -7.30 5.10 -0.42
C LEU A 57 -7.25 5.82 -1.78
N ASP A 58 -8.14 6.78 -2.00
CA ASP A 58 -8.12 7.62 -3.20
C ASP A 58 -6.89 8.55 -3.22
N ASP A 59 -6.58 9.22 -2.10
CA ASP A 59 -5.35 10.01 -1.94
C ASP A 59 -4.10 9.15 -2.19
N PHE A 60 -4.09 7.91 -1.70
CA PHE A 60 -2.98 6.99 -1.97
C PHE A 60 -2.82 6.71 -3.46
N LYS A 61 -3.91 6.39 -4.18
CA LYS A 61 -3.88 6.11 -5.63
C LYS A 61 -3.51 7.35 -6.45
N GLU A 62 -3.98 8.52 -6.04
CA GLU A 62 -3.77 9.75 -6.80
C GLU A 62 -2.43 10.41 -6.50
N VAL A 63 -2.00 10.42 -5.24
CA VAL A 63 -0.84 11.19 -4.77
C VAL A 63 0.40 10.33 -4.64
N ILE A 64 0.28 9.16 -3.99
CA ILE A 64 1.44 8.33 -3.64
C ILE A 64 1.81 7.41 -4.80
N LEU A 65 0.85 6.68 -5.36
CA LEU A 65 1.08 5.63 -6.36
C LEU A 65 1.83 6.14 -7.61
N PRO A 66 1.56 7.33 -8.19
CA PRO A 66 2.32 7.83 -9.35
C PRO A 66 3.79 8.12 -9.03
N GLY A 67 4.12 8.36 -7.76
CA GLY A 67 5.49 8.56 -7.28
C GLY A 67 6.24 7.26 -6.97
N MET A 68 5.61 6.10 -7.13
CA MET A 68 6.22 4.80 -6.83
C MET A 68 7.04 4.27 -7.99
N THR A 69 8.16 3.62 -7.68
CA THR A 69 8.85 2.71 -8.60
C THR A 69 8.33 1.31 -8.34
N HIS A 70 7.86 0.62 -9.37
CA HIS A 70 7.14 -0.64 -9.24
C HIS A 70 8.11 -1.83 -9.31
N TRP A 71 8.68 -2.20 -8.16
CA TRP A 71 9.69 -3.25 -8.05
C TRP A 71 9.22 -4.65 -8.49
N GLN A 72 7.91 -4.93 -8.40
CA GLN A 72 7.33 -6.20 -8.86
C GLN A 72 6.97 -6.19 -10.35
N HIS A 73 7.18 -5.07 -11.05
CA HIS A 73 6.92 -5.01 -12.49
C HIS A 73 7.86 -5.98 -13.22
N PRO A 74 7.40 -6.80 -14.19
CA PRO A 74 8.23 -7.82 -14.85
C PRO A 74 9.44 -7.25 -15.60
N SER A 75 9.35 -5.99 -16.03
CA SER A 75 10.47 -5.22 -16.62
C SER A 75 11.36 -4.46 -15.62
N PHE A 76 11.25 -4.70 -14.31
CA PHE A 76 12.17 -4.13 -13.32
C PHE A 76 13.46 -4.95 -13.25
N PHE A 77 14.58 -4.38 -13.72
CA PHE A 77 15.89 -5.05 -13.76
C PHE A 77 17.00 -4.29 -13.01
N ALA A 78 16.63 -3.31 -12.19
CA ALA A 78 17.58 -2.58 -11.37
C ALA A 78 17.89 -3.35 -10.07
N TYR A 79 19.10 -3.16 -9.51
CA TYR A 79 19.51 -3.68 -8.20
C TYR A 79 19.30 -5.21 -8.03
N PHE A 80 18.73 -5.62 -6.89
CA PHE A 80 18.32 -6.99 -6.59
C PHE A 80 16.80 -7.08 -6.48
N PRO A 81 16.18 -8.20 -6.89
CA PRO A 81 14.74 -8.38 -6.79
C PRO A 81 14.23 -8.26 -5.34
N ALA A 82 13.17 -7.47 -5.14
CA ALA A 82 12.45 -7.39 -3.88
C ALA A 82 11.34 -8.45 -3.85
N ASN A 83 11.70 -9.74 -3.79
CA ASN A 83 10.77 -10.84 -4.01
C ASN A 83 9.50 -10.75 -3.13
N SER A 84 8.33 -10.86 -3.77
CA SER A 84 7.03 -10.94 -3.11
C SER A 84 6.13 -11.97 -3.79
N SER A 85 5.09 -12.43 -3.11
CA SER A 85 4.10 -13.37 -3.66
C SER A 85 2.73 -13.18 -2.99
N PRO A 86 1.61 -13.51 -3.65
CA PRO A 86 0.28 -13.39 -3.04
C PRO A 86 0.15 -14.11 -1.68
N PRO A 87 0.66 -15.34 -1.49
CA PRO A 87 0.63 -15.99 -0.18
C PRO A 87 1.43 -15.24 0.90
N SER A 88 2.57 -14.65 0.55
CA SER A 88 3.38 -13.85 1.49
C SER A 88 2.61 -12.61 1.95
N VAL A 89 1.92 -11.92 1.05
CA VAL A 89 1.14 -10.73 1.38
C VAL A 89 -0.03 -11.09 2.31
N LEU A 90 -0.74 -12.18 2.03
CA LEU A 90 -1.81 -12.67 2.90
C LEU A 90 -1.30 -13.08 4.29
N ALA A 91 -0.11 -13.70 4.37
CA ALA A 91 0.51 -14.02 5.64
C ALA A 91 0.78 -12.76 6.47
N GLU A 92 1.26 -11.68 5.86
CA GLU A 92 1.47 -10.42 6.59
C GLU A 92 0.18 -9.75 7.06
N MET A 93 -0.92 -9.90 6.32
CA MET A 93 -2.23 -9.44 6.81
C MET A 93 -2.64 -10.18 8.10
N ILE A 94 -2.38 -11.49 8.17
CA ILE A 94 -2.64 -12.29 9.38
C ILE A 94 -1.73 -11.82 10.53
N THR A 95 -0.42 -11.70 10.28
CA THR A 95 0.55 -11.23 11.28
C THR A 95 0.14 -9.88 11.85
N ALA A 96 -0.21 -8.92 10.99
CA ALA A 96 -0.65 -7.59 11.41
C ALA A 96 -1.98 -7.61 12.17
N THR A 97 -2.91 -8.48 11.79
CA THR A 97 -4.21 -8.64 12.49
C THR A 97 -4.02 -9.18 13.91
N LEU A 98 -3.12 -10.15 14.09
CA LEU A 98 -2.83 -10.71 15.41
C LEU A 98 -2.10 -9.72 16.32
N GLY A 99 -1.23 -8.87 15.75
CA GLY A 99 -0.47 -7.88 16.51
C GLY A 99 0.41 -8.49 17.61
N ALA A 100 0.82 -9.75 17.43
CA ALA A 100 1.54 -10.51 18.45
C ALA A 100 2.94 -9.93 18.68
N GLN A 101 3.32 -9.80 19.95
CA GLN A 101 4.63 -9.30 20.36
C GLN A 101 5.44 -10.44 21.01
N CYS A 102 6.09 -11.23 20.16
CA CYS A 102 6.74 -12.49 20.55
C CYS A 102 8.16 -12.28 21.14
N MET A 103 8.31 -11.38 22.12
CA MET A 103 9.62 -11.07 22.74
C MET A 103 10.10 -12.19 23.68
N SER A 104 9.17 -12.98 24.21
CA SER A 104 9.43 -14.18 25.01
C SER A 104 8.57 -15.32 24.47
N TRP A 105 8.98 -16.57 24.68
CA TRP A 105 8.18 -17.74 24.29
C TRP A 105 6.85 -17.83 25.05
N GLU A 106 6.77 -17.26 26.25
CA GLU A 106 5.54 -17.21 27.06
C GLU A 106 4.48 -16.23 26.54
N THR A 107 4.83 -15.35 25.60
CA THR A 107 4.00 -14.24 25.09
C THR A 107 3.74 -14.35 23.61
#